data_AF-A0A0S1XA03-F1
#
_entry.id   AF-A0A0S1XA03-F1
#
_cell.length_a   1.000
_cell.length_b   1.000
_cell.length_c   1.000
_cell.angle_alpha   90.00
_cell.angle_beta   90.00
_cell.angle_gamma   90.00
#
_symmetry.space_group_name_H-M   'P 1'
#
loop_
_entity.id
_entity.type
_entity.pdbx_description
1 polymer ?
#
loop_
_entity_poly.entity_id
_entity_poly.type
_entity_poly.pdbx_seq_one_letter_code
_entity_poly.pdbx_strand_id
1 'polypeptide(L)'
;MKKEIMSILGFGGLGITLSFFLIVMVYPSYTAMEKLMPLYLGGLILGGIFGMVKGNINASGYAFILGFLITTVLHLLWISFPFKVSYAFAFLALVVFVMWIVESTSTLDIAVTPFAYFGGFILAAILFRNVEMYKIEGSVMSIVLVGVAGAGISLLMSMFKAFVETAQTAKKKI
;
A
#
# COMPACT_ATOMS: atom_id res chain seq x y z
N MET A 1 -21.12 4.10 4.63
CA MET A 1 -20.71 3.44 3.36
C MET A 1 -19.30 3.82 2.90
N LYS A 2 -19.04 5.00 2.29
CA LYS A 2 -17.69 5.30 1.74
C LYS A 2 -16.57 5.24 2.79
N LYS A 3 -16.76 5.85 3.96
CA LYS A 3 -15.77 5.85 5.06
C LYS A 3 -15.52 4.46 5.66
N GLU A 4 -16.56 3.66 5.82
CA GLU A 4 -16.44 2.28 6.33
C GLU A 4 -15.65 1.41 5.36
N ILE A 5 -15.88 1.53 4.06
CA ILE A 5 -15.11 0.79 3.04
C ILE A 5 -13.63 1.22 3.09
N MET A 6 -13.34 2.52 3.14
CA MET A 6 -11.95 2.99 3.27
C MET A 6 -11.29 2.47 4.54
N SER A 7 -12.04 2.37 5.64
CA SER A 7 -11.55 1.80 6.89
C SER A 7 -11.25 0.32 6.79
N ILE A 8 -12.17 -0.46 6.22
CA ILE A 8 -11.98 -1.90 5.98
C ILE A 8 -10.75 -2.13 5.09
N LEU A 9 -10.58 -1.34 4.04
CA LEU A 9 -9.44 -1.47 3.12
C LEU A 9 -8.12 -1.04 3.78
N GLY A 10 -8.12 0.07 4.52
CA GLY A 10 -6.92 0.56 5.21
C GLY A 10 -6.40 -0.43 6.25
N PHE A 11 -7.28 -0.92 7.13
CA PHE A 11 -6.91 -1.93 8.11
C PHE A 11 -6.71 -3.32 7.49
N GLY A 12 -7.42 -3.66 6.43
CA GLY A 12 -7.16 -4.88 5.65
C GLY A 12 -5.76 -4.89 5.06
N GLY A 13 -5.32 -3.77 4.47
CA GLY A 13 -3.96 -3.58 4.00
C GLY A 13 -2.93 -3.68 5.11
N LEU A 14 -3.17 -3.06 6.26
CA LEU A 14 -2.33 -3.23 7.46
C LEU A 14 -2.23 -4.71 7.86
N GLY A 15 -3.35 -5.43 7.87
CA GLY A 15 -3.41 -6.85 8.18
C GLY A 15 -2.54 -7.70 7.24
N ILE A 16 -2.60 -7.45 5.93
CA ILE A 16 -1.72 -8.10 4.96
C ILE A 16 -0.25 -7.82 5.25
N THR A 17 0.09 -6.57 5.55
CA THR A 17 1.47 -6.17 5.85
C THR A 17 1.99 -6.82 7.13
N LEU A 18 1.17 -6.90 8.17
CA LEU A 18 1.53 -7.61 9.40
C LEU A 18 1.73 -9.11 9.14
N SER A 19 0.86 -9.73 8.33
CA SER A 19 1.05 -11.12 7.89
C SER A 19 2.36 -11.29 7.12
N PHE A 20 2.71 -10.37 6.22
CA PHE A 20 3.99 -10.40 5.52
C PHE A 20 5.17 -10.41 6.49
N PHE A 21 5.20 -9.50 7.45
CA PHE A 21 6.29 -9.44 8.43
C PHE A 21 6.36 -10.70 9.29
N LEU A 22 5.22 -11.21 9.75
CA LEU A 22 5.15 -12.45 10.50
C LEU A 22 5.69 -13.63 9.70
N ILE A 23 5.32 -13.72 8.41
CA ILE A 23 5.79 -14.77 7.51
C ILE A 23 7.31 -14.68 7.35
N VAL A 24 7.84 -13.50 7.05
CA VAL A 24 9.28 -13.28 6.88
C VAL A 24 10.07 -13.59 8.15
N MET A 25 9.51 -13.33 9.33
CA MET A 25 10.17 -13.58 10.62
C MET A 25 10.15 -15.05 11.04
N VAL A 26 9.08 -15.78 10.74
CA VAL A 26 8.81 -17.10 11.34
C VAL A 26 9.06 -18.25 10.35
N TYR A 27 8.78 -18.04 9.07
CA TYR A 27 8.81 -19.11 8.07
C TYR A 27 10.10 -19.09 7.24
N PRO A 28 10.69 -20.26 6.93
CA PRO A 28 11.82 -20.34 6.01
C PRO A 28 11.46 -19.80 4.62
N SER A 29 12.43 -19.19 3.94
CA SER A 29 12.24 -18.55 2.62
C SER A 29 11.80 -19.51 1.50
N TYR A 30 12.09 -20.81 1.64
CA TYR A 30 11.69 -21.86 0.71
C TYR A 30 10.29 -22.44 1.02
N THR A 31 9.55 -21.87 1.97
CA THR A 31 8.18 -22.32 2.28
C THR A 31 7.27 -22.03 1.08
N ALA A 32 6.59 -23.06 0.60
CA ALA A 32 5.66 -22.95 -0.53
C ALA A 32 4.55 -21.92 -0.26
N MET A 33 4.26 -21.08 -1.26
CA MET A 33 3.32 -19.97 -1.12
C MET A 33 1.89 -20.43 -0.81
N GLU A 34 1.50 -21.62 -1.26
CA GLU A 34 0.19 -22.24 -0.98
C GLU A 34 -0.04 -22.40 0.53
N LYS A 35 1.03 -22.71 1.28
CA LYS A 35 0.96 -22.85 2.74
C LYS A 35 0.90 -21.50 3.46
N LEU A 36 1.39 -20.44 2.82
CA LEU A 36 1.44 -19.09 3.38
C LEU A 36 0.19 -18.26 3.03
N MET A 37 -0.51 -18.61 1.95
CA MET A 37 -1.72 -17.92 1.50
C MET A 37 -2.79 -17.74 2.60
N PRO A 38 -3.10 -18.74 3.44
CA PRO A 38 -4.07 -18.58 4.50
C PRO A 38 -3.69 -17.51 5.54
N LEU A 39 -2.40 -17.28 5.77
CA LEU A 39 -1.93 -16.22 6.68
C LEU A 39 -2.16 -14.83 6.10
N TYR A 40 -1.94 -14.65 4.79
CA TYR A 40 -2.26 -13.39 4.11
C TYR A 40 -3.76 -13.11 4.10
N LEU A 41 -4.57 -14.11 3.75
CA LEU A 41 -6.03 -13.99 3.76
C LEU A 41 -6.58 -13.76 5.17
N GLY A 42 -6.05 -14.48 6.17
CA GLY A 42 -6.39 -14.28 7.56
C GLY A 42 -6.07 -12.87 8.03
N GLY A 43 -4.88 -12.35 7.70
CA GLY A 43 -4.50 -10.96 7.99
C GLY A 43 -5.43 -9.94 7.37
N LEU A 44 -5.75 -10.10 6.07
CA LEU A 44 -6.69 -9.24 5.36
C LEU A 44 -8.08 -9.24 6.02
N ILE A 45 -8.61 -10.41 6.34
CA ILE A 45 -9.94 -10.57 6.94
C ILE A 45 -9.97 -9.98 8.35
N LEU A 46 -9.01 -10.32 9.21
CA LEU A 46 -8.93 -9.82 10.58
C LEU A 46 -8.75 -8.30 10.61
N GLY A 47 -7.87 -7.78 9.75
CA GLY A 47 -7.70 -6.34 9.55
C GLY A 47 -8.99 -5.67 9.07
N GLY A 48 -9.66 -6.26 8.09
CA GLY A 48 -10.94 -5.76 7.58
C GLY A 48 -12.03 -5.71 8.66
N ILE A 49 -12.18 -6.78 9.45
CA ILE A 49 -13.12 -6.84 10.59
C ILE A 49 -12.80 -5.74 11.61
N PHE A 50 -11.51 -5.57 11.94
CA PHE A 50 -11.09 -4.49 12.84
C PHE A 50 -11.45 -3.11 12.28
N GLY A 51 -11.30 -2.92 10.96
CA GLY A 51 -11.70 -1.70 10.27
C GLY A 51 -13.19 -1.42 10.27
N MET A 52 -14.05 -2.44 10.36
CA MET A 52 -15.50 -2.25 10.58
C MET A 52 -15.79 -1.67 11.97
N VAL A 53 -15.02 -2.07 12.98
CA VAL A 53 -15.25 -1.66 14.38
C VAL A 53 -14.63 -0.28 14.69
N LYS A 54 -13.45 0.02 14.15
CA LYS A 54 -12.71 1.27 14.40
C LYS A 54 -12.94 2.37 13.34
N GLY A 55 -14.07 2.27 12.61
CA GLY A 55 -14.43 2.89 11.33
C GLY A 55 -14.25 4.41 11.11
N ASN A 56 -13.03 4.95 11.23
CA ASN A 56 -12.81 6.39 11.00
C ASN A 56 -11.42 6.72 10.40
N ILE A 57 -10.97 5.92 9.42
CA ILE A 57 -9.77 6.19 8.62
C ILE A 57 -10.13 6.36 7.14
N ASN A 58 -9.35 7.17 6.41
CA ASN A 58 -9.63 7.53 5.02
C ASN A 58 -8.39 7.41 4.13
N ALA A 59 -7.30 8.07 4.49
CA ALA A 59 -6.08 8.14 3.67
C ALA A 59 -5.46 6.75 3.44
N SER A 60 -5.41 5.95 4.49
CA SER A 60 -4.95 4.57 4.45
C SER A 60 -5.74 3.67 3.49
N GLY A 61 -7.06 3.84 3.39
CA GLY A 61 -7.89 3.11 2.42
C GLY A 61 -7.52 3.43 0.97
N TYR A 62 -7.32 4.71 0.66
CA TYR A 62 -6.83 5.12 -0.66
C TYR A 62 -5.41 4.63 -0.91
N ALA A 63 -4.54 4.66 0.10
CA ALA A 63 -3.18 4.19 0.00
C ALA A 63 -3.12 2.69 -0.34
N PHE A 64 -3.97 1.87 0.28
CA PHE A 64 -4.14 0.46 -0.08
C PHE A 64 -4.53 0.27 -1.55
N ILE A 65 -5.58 0.98 -1.99
CA ILE A 65 -6.03 0.92 -3.40
C ILE A 65 -4.90 1.35 -4.35
N LEU A 66 -4.19 2.41 -4.01
CA LEU A 66 -3.13 2.98 -4.83
C LEU A 66 -1.94 2.01 -4.96
N GLY A 67 -1.49 1.42 -3.85
CA GLY A 67 -0.44 0.41 -3.84
C GLY A 67 -0.82 -0.82 -4.67
N PHE A 68 -2.07 -1.27 -4.55
CA PHE A 68 -2.59 -2.39 -5.35
C PHE A 68 -2.63 -2.07 -6.86
N LEU A 69 -3.21 -0.92 -7.22
CA LEU A 69 -3.40 -0.53 -8.62
C LEU A 69 -2.08 -0.27 -9.34
N ILE A 70 -1.19 0.52 -8.72
CA ILE A 70 0.10 0.83 -9.34
C ILE A 70 0.92 -0.45 -9.56
N THR A 71 0.94 -1.34 -8.56
CA THR A 71 1.65 -2.61 -8.67
C THR A 71 1.05 -3.48 -9.76
N THR A 72 -0.28 -3.57 -9.85
CA THR A 72 -0.99 -4.30 -10.91
C THR A 72 -0.66 -3.74 -12.29
N VAL A 73 -0.71 -2.42 -12.46
CA VAL A 73 -0.39 -1.76 -13.73
C VAL A 73 1.07 -2.01 -14.11
N LEU A 74 2.01 -1.93 -13.17
CA LEU A 74 3.41 -2.24 -13.44
C LEU A 74 3.60 -3.68 -13.92
N HIS A 75 2.97 -4.67 -13.29
CA HIS A 75 3.02 -6.05 -13.76
C HIS A 75 2.49 -6.16 -15.19
N LEU A 76 1.30 -5.61 -15.46
CA LEU A 76 0.69 -5.66 -16.79
C LEU A 76 1.54 -4.97 -17.86
N LEU A 77 2.16 -3.82 -17.54
CA LEU A 77 3.02 -3.09 -18.46
C LEU A 77 4.28 -3.89 -18.81
N TRP A 78 4.94 -4.50 -17.82
CA TRP A 78 6.11 -5.34 -18.06
C TRP A 78 5.79 -6.60 -18.87
N ILE A 79 4.61 -7.18 -18.68
CA ILE A 79 4.17 -8.35 -19.45
C ILE A 79 3.83 -7.96 -20.90
N SER A 80 3.28 -6.76 -21.11
CA SER A 80 2.69 -6.37 -22.40
C SER A 80 3.59 -5.50 -23.28
N PHE A 81 4.55 -4.78 -22.69
CA PHE A 81 5.33 -3.76 -23.39
C PHE A 81 6.81 -3.76 -22.96
N PRO A 82 7.73 -3.30 -23.84
CA PRO A 82 9.11 -3.03 -23.47
C PRO A 82 9.18 -1.82 -22.52
N PHE A 83 8.97 -2.07 -21.23
CA PHE A 83 9.02 -1.07 -20.18
C PHE A 83 10.47 -0.79 -19.75
N LYS A 84 10.75 0.45 -19.33
CA LYS A 84 12.05 0.84 -18.79
C LYS A 84 11.92 1.14 -17.31
N VAL A 85 12.91 0.71 -16.52
CA VAL A 85 12.94 0.96 -15.07
C VAL A 85 12.80 2.45 -14.74
N SER A 86 13.34 3.35 -15.58
CA SER A 86 13.19 4.80 -15.41
C SER A 86 11.74 5.27 -15.37
N TYR A 87 10.82 4.58 -16.04
CA TYR A 87 9.39 4.93 -16.02
C TYR A 87 8.72 4.60 -14.68
N ALA A 88 9.34 3.76 -13.84
CA ALA A 88 8.86 3.50 -12.48
C ALA A 88 8.83 4.77 -11.60
N PHE A 89 9.72 5.74 -11.86
CA PHE A 89 9.71 7.03 -11.16
C PHE A 89 8.45 7.86 -11.46
N ALA A 90 7.84 7.71 -12.64
CA ALA A 90 6.56 8.37 -12.94
C ALA A 90 5.44 7.85 -12.04
N PHE A 91 5.46 6.56 -11.69
CA PHE A 91 4.50 5.99 -10.74
C PHE A 91 4.74 6.51 -9.32
N LEU A 92 5.99 6.73 -8.90
CA LEU A 92 6.25 7.38 -7.61
C LEU A 92 5.74 8.82 -7.57
N ALA A 93 5.90 9.58 -8.66
CA ALA A 93 5.33 10.91 -8.79
C ALA A 93 3.78 10.89 -8.71
N LEU A 94 3.15 9.86 -9.28
CA LEU A 94 1.71 9.65 -9.14
C LEU A 94 1.32 9.37 -7.68
N VAL A 95 2.11 8.59 -6.94
CA VAL A 95 1.88 8.37 -5.50
C VAL A 95 1.91 9.68 -4.73
N VAL A 96 2.92 10.52 -4.96
CA VAL A 96 3.02 11.87 -4.37
C VAL A 96 1.75 12.67 -4.67
N PHE A 97 1.34 12.73 -5.93
CA PHE A 97 0.18 13.50 -6.37
C PHE A 97 -1.11 13.05 -5.70
N VAL A 98 -1.40 11.74 -5.70
CA VAL A 98 -2.64 11.22 -5.10
C VAL A 98 -2.64 11.41 -3.59
N MET A 99 -1.54 11.09 -2.91
CA MET A 99 -1.46 11.21 -1.45
C MET A 99 -1.46 12.67 -0.97
N TRP A 100 -1.07 13.63 -1.81
CA TRP A 100 -1.25 15.05 -1.54
C TRP A 100 -2.73 15.47 -1.54
N ILE A 101 -3.57 14.86 -2.36
CA ILE A 101 -4.98 15.25 -2.50
C ILE A 101 -5.83 14.61 -1.40
N VAL A 102 -5.48 13.41 -0.95
CA VAL A 102 -6.25 12.69 0.07
C VAL A 102 -5.99 13.26 1.46
N GLU A 103 -7.04 13.53 2.23
CA GLU A 103 -6.94 14.03 3.60
C GLU A 103 -6.95 12.87 4.61
N SER A 104 -6.07 12.96 5.61
CA SER A 104 -6.02 12.03 6.72
C SER A 104 -6.97 12.48 7.83
N THR A 105 -7.79 11.57 8.36
CA THR A 105 -8.81 11.91 9.36
C THR A 105 -8.29 11.93 10.80
N SER A 106 -7.16 11.28 11.06
CA SER A 106 -6.58 11.16 12.40
C SER A 106 -5.10 10.75 12.34
N THR A 107 -4.39 10.88 13.47
CA THR A 107 -3.00 10.38 13.60
C THR A 107 -2.90 8.88 13.35
N LEU A 108 -3.92 8.11 13.73
CA LEU A 108 -3.98 6.67 13.44
C LEU A 108 -4.05 6.41 11.93
N ASP A 109 -4.81 7.19 11.18
CA ASP A 109 -4.90 7.09 9.72
C ASP A 109 -3.53 7.32 9.07
N ILE A 110 -2.80 8.34 9.52
CA ILE A 110 -1.43 8.62 9.04
C ILE A 110 -0.49 7.44 9.34
N ALA A 111 -0.53 6.90 10.56
CA ALA A 111 0.33 5.79 10.96
C ALA A 111 0.04 4.50 10.16
N VAL A 112 -1.24 4.24 9.86
CA VAL A 112 -1.67 3.05 9.11
C VAL A 112 -1.38 3.17 7.62
N THR A 113 -1.37 4.38 7.06
CA THR A 113 -1.21 4.67 5.63
C THR A 113 -0.06 3.93 4.93
N PRO A 114 1.21 4.01 5.39
CA PRO A 114 2.32 3.31 4.71
C PRO A 114 2.14 1.80 4.68
N PHE A 115 1.62 1.23 5.77
CA PHE A 115 1.38 -0.21 5.86
C PHE A 115 0.19 -0.64 5.01
N ALA A 116 -0.84 0.20 4.88
CA ALA A 116 -1.96 -0.05 3.99
C ALA A 116 -1.50 -0.03 2.52
N TYR A 117 -0.69 0.96 2.12
CA TYR A 117 -0.08 1.01 0.79
C TYR A 117 0.73 -0.25 0.48
N PHE A 118 1.64 -0.60 1.40
CA PHE A 118 2.49 -1.78 1.25
C PHE A 118 1.67 -3.07 1.20
N GLY A 119 0.56 -3.15 1.95
CA GLY A 119 -0.37 -4.27 1.91
C GLY A 119 -1.07 -4.41 0.57
N GLY A 120 -1.44 -3.29 -0.06
CA GLY A 120 -1.96 -3.28 -1.43
C GLY A 120 -0.93 -3.78 -2.45
N PHE A 121 0.32 -3.33 -2.32
CA PHE A 121 1.45 -3.84 -3.10
C PHE A 121 1.64 -5.35 -2.94
N ILE A 122 1.68 -5.86 -1.71
CA ILE A 122 1.81 -7.30 -1.42
C ILE A 122 0.65 -8.06 -2.06
N LEU A 123 -0.59 -7.61 -1.87
CA LEU A 123 -1.75 -8.28 -2.44
C LEU A 123 -1.66 -8.41 -3.96
N ALA A 124 -1.28 -7.33 -4.64
CA ALA A 124 -1.08 -7.37 -6.09
C ALA A 124 0.05 -8.34 -6.47
N ALA A 125 1.21 -8.29 -5.80
CA ALA A 125 2.31 -9.22 -6.05
C ALA A 125 1.89 -10.69 -5.86
N ILE A 126 1.04 -10.99 -4.88
CA ILE A 126 0.47 -12.33 -4.66
C ILE A 126 -0.43 -12.77 -5.81
N LEU A 127 -1.24 -11.87 -6.38
CA LEU A 127 -2.08 -12.19 -7.54
C LEU A 127 -1.26 -12.55 -8.78
N PHE A 128 -0.13 -11.87 -8.98
CA PHE A 128 0.77 -12.12 -10.10
C PHE A 128 1.89 -13.14 -9.79
N ARG A 129 1.79 -13.89 -8.69
CA ARG A 129 2.85 -14.82 -8.23
C ARG A 129 3.29 -15.88 -9.25
N ASN A 130 2.38 -16.27 -10.15
CA ASN A 130 2.63 -17.30 -11.16
C ASN A 130 3.25 -16.72 -12.44
N VAL A 131 3.41 -15.39 -12.51
CA VAL A 131 4.13 -14.75 -13.60
C VAL A 131 5.60 -14.74 -13.28
N GLU A 132 6.42 -15.24 -14.19
CA GLU A 132 7.87 -15.33 -14.03
C GLU A 132 8.56 -13.98 -14.26
N MET A 133 8.17 -12.96 -13.49
CA MET A 133 8.68 -11.59 -13.62
C MET A 133 10.21 -11.54 -13.52
N TYR A 134 10.83 -12.43 -12.74
CA TYR A 134 12.29 -12.51 -12.62
C TYR A 134 13.01 -12.80 -13.95
N LYS A 135 12.34 -13.31 -14.98
CA LYS A 135 12.90 -13.50 -16.32
C LYS A 135 12.92 -12.22 -17.16
N ILE A 136 12.17 -11.20 -16.76
CA ILE A 136 12.09 -9.90 -17.45
C ILE A 136 13.03 -8.93 -16.71
N GLU A 137 14.11 -8.54 -17.39
CA GLU A 137 15.16 -7.70 -16.81
C GLU A 137 14.61 -6.37 -16.26
N GLY A 138 14.98 -6.02 -15.03
CA GLY A 138 14.57 -4.78 -14.36
C GLY A 138 13.15 -4.77 -13.79
N SER A 139 12.31 -5.76 -14.10
CA SER A 139 10.91 -5.77 -13.69
C SER A 139 10.72 -5.86 -12.17
N VAL A 140 11.35 -6.85 -11.53
CA VAL A 140 11.31 -7.06 -10.07
C VAL A 140 11.83 -5.82 -9.35
N MET A 141 12.96 -5.26 -9.82
CA MET A 141 13.55 -4.06 -9.23
C MET A 141 12.58 -2.88 -9.26
N SER A 142 11.94 -2.63 -10.40
CA SER A 142 10.99 -1.51 -10.54
C SER A 142 9.73 -1.69 -9.69
N ILE A 143 9.19 -2.91 -9.61
CA ILE A 143 7.99 -3.24 -8.84
C ILE A 143 8.27 -3.09 -7.34
N VAL A 144 9.40 -3.62 -6.86
CA VAL A 144 9.82 -3.50 -5.46
C VAL A 144 10.14 -2.04 -5.12
N LEU A 145 10.82 -1.31 -6.00
CA LEU A 145 11.10 0.11 -5.82
C LEU A 145 9.81 0.89 -5.60
N VAL A 146 8.81 0.72 -6.46
CA VAL A 146 7.53 1.45 -6.37
C VAL A 146 6.69 1.00 -5.18
N GLY A 147 6.76 -0.28 -4.81
CA GLY A 147 6.11 -0.82 -3.62
C GLY A 147 6.69 -0.26 -2.31
N VAL A 148 8.00 -0.33 -2.14
CA VAL A 148 8.67 0.08 -0.89
C VAL A 148 8.82 1.59 -0.80
N ALA A 149 9.32 2.24 -1.85
CA ALA A 149 9.46 3.70 -1.83
C ALA A 149 8.10 4.40 -1.82
N GLY A 150 7.08 3.83 -2.47
CA GLY A 150 5.71 4.34 -2.40
C GLY A 150 5.12 4.28 -0.99
N ALA A 151 5.44 3.25 -0.20
CA ALA A 151 5.06 3.20 1.21
C ALA A 151 5.71 4.34 2.01
N GLY A 152 7.02 4.56 1.82
CA GLY A 152 7.73 5.68 2.45
C GLY A 152 7.18 7.06 2.05
N ILE A 153 6.91 7.25 0.75
CA ILE A 153 6.31 8.48 0.23
C ILE A 153 4.92 8.69 0.82
N SER A 154 4.07 7.66 0.89
CA SER A 154 2.72 7.81 1.43
C SER A 154 2.72 8.27 2.89
N LEU A 155 3.65 7.76 3.72
CA LEU A 155 3.86 8.29 5.07
C LEU A 155 4.28 9.76 5.06
N LEU A 156 5.32 10.11 4.32
CA LEU A 156 5.85 11.49 4.26
C LEU A 156 4.77 12.48 3.81
N MET A 157 4.00 12.12 2.79
CA MET A 157 2.94 12.96 2.24
C MET A 157 1.78 13.13 3.22
N SER A 158 1.34 12.06 3.88
CA SER A 158 0.30 12.15 4.91
C SER A 158 0.73 12.98 6.12
N MET A 159 1.99 12.85 6.57
CA MET A 159 2.54 13.70 7.63
C MET A 159 2.64 15.17 7.21
N PHE A 160 3.19 15.43 6.02
CA PHE A 160 3.38 16.78 5.51
C PHE A 160 2.05 17.50 5.35
N LYS A 161 1.03 16.81 4.81
CA LYS A 161 -0.29 17.38 4.65
C LYS A 161 -0.98 17.71 5.98
N ALA A 162 -0.93 16.79 6.94
CA ALA A 162 -1.47 17.03 8.28
C ALA A 162 -0.80 18.24 8.95
N PHE A 163 0.51 18.42 8.75
CA PHE A 163 1.23 19.58 9.23
C PHE A 163 0.75 20.88 8.57
N VAL A 164 0.59 20.91 7.23
CA VAL A 164 0.10 22.07 6.49
C VAL A 164 -1.31 22.48 6.94
N GLU A 165 -2.23 21.53 7.09
CA GLU A 165 -3.59 21.79 7.54
C GLU A 165 -3.64 22.36 8.96
N THR A 166 -2.79 21.85 9.85
CA THR A 166 -2.65 22.35 11.22
C THR A 166 -2.12 23.79 11.23
N ALA A 167 -1.08 24.06 10.43
CA ALA A 167 -0.49 25.40 10.30
C ALA A 167 -1.47 26.43 9.72
N GLN A 168 -2.25 26.05 8.70
CA GLN A 168 -3.29 26.91 8.12
C GLN A 168 -4.42 27.21 9.12
N THR A 169 -4.81 26.23 9.93
CA THR A 169 -5.83 26.41 10.96
C THR A 169 -5.35 27.34 12.08
N ALA A 170 -4.08 27.23 12.48
CA ALA A 170 -3.46 28.14 13.44
C ALA A 170 -3.42 29.58 12.92
N LYS A 171 -3.06 29.78 11.64
CA LYS A 171 -3.03 31.11 11.01
C LYS A 171 -4.41 31.79 10.92
N LYS A 172 -5.50 31.04 10.79
CA LYS A 172 -6.88 31.58 10.75
C LYS A 172 -7.42 32.01 12.13
N LYS A 173 -6.77 31.60 13.22
CA LYS A 173 -7.18 31.93 14.60
C LYS A 173 -6.44 33.15 15.18
N ILE A 174 -5.47 33.69 14.44
CA ILE A 174 -4.73 34.92 14.74
C ILE A 174 -5.31 36.03 13.86
#